data_AF-A0A1H6DDY1-F1
#
_entry.id   AF-A0A1H6DDY1-F1
#
_cell.length_a   1.000
_cell.length_b   1.000
_cell.length_c   1.000
_cell.angle_alpha   90.00
_cell.angle_beta   90.00
_cell.angle_gamma   90.00
#
_symmetry.space_group_name_H-M   'P 1'
#
loop_
_entity.id
_entity.type
_entity.pdbx_description
1 polymer ?
#
loop_
_entity_poly.entity_id
_entity_poly.type
_entity_poly.pdbx_seq_one_letter_code
_entity_poly.pdbx_strand_id
1 'polypeptide(L)'
;MALIAGCLAVLSTQASAGPTCSPSDDSARILSAASRNAVHRDWRGGKHVGYGWSLQVDKSTRDATGTSYYVGDLYAADGSLSQRNVFVIENEWDCGP
;
A
#
# COMPACT_ATOMS: atom_id res chain seq x y z
N MET A 1 1.03 54.68 -1.61
CA MET A 1 1.05 53.70 -0.50
C MET A 1 0.93 52.31 -1.10
N ALA A 2 1.97 51.50 -0.96
CA ALA A 2 1.99 50.13 -1.47
C ALA A 2 1.47 49.19 -0.38
N LEU A 3 0.49 48.36 -0.70
CA LEU A 3 0.06 47.26 0.16
C LEU A 3 0.42 45.95 -0.55
N ILE A 4 1.56 45.38 -0.14
CA ILE A 4 2.01 44.06 -0.57
C ILE A 4 1.25 43.05 0.29
N ALA A 5 0.12 42.57 -0.21
CA ALA A 5 -0.61 41.45 0.38
C ALA A 5 0.08 40.14 -0.03
N GLY A 6 1.06 39.71 0.76
CA GLY A 6 1.68 38.39 0.64
C GLY A 6 0.74 37.31 1.17
N CYS A 7 -0.13 36.78 0.31
CA CYS A 7 -0.87 35.55 0.61
C CYS A 7 0.10 34.37 0.59
N LEU A 8 0.41 33.83 1.78
CA LEU A 8 1.05 32.54 1.96
C LEU A 8 0.15 31.45 1.34
N ALA A 9 0.51 30.99 0.15
CA ALA A 9 -0.08 29.79 -0.43
C ALA A 9 0.44 28.58 0.38
N VAL A 10 -0.39 28.06 1.27
CA VAL A 10 -0.17 26.75 1.90
C VAL A 10 -0.37 25.73 0.78
N LEU A 11 0.74 25.24 0.22
CA LEU A 11 0.74 24.11 -0.71
C LEU A 11 0.37 22.87 0.09
N SER A 12 -0.93 22.57 0.17
CA SER A 12 -1.42 21.27 0.60
C SER A 12 -0.92 20.25 -0.41
N THR A 13 0.19 19.57 -0.11
CA THR A 13 0.56 18.35 -0.81
C THR A 13 -0.54 17.35 -0.52
N GLN A 14 -1.55 17.29 -1.38
CA GLN A 14 -2.40 16.12 -1.50
C GLN A 14 -1.44 15.01 -1.87
N ALA A 15 -1.00 14.23 -0.87
CA ALA A 15 -0.46 12.91 -1.14
C ALA A 15 -1.63 12.20 -1.81
N SER A 16 -1.62 12.19 -3.14
CA SER A 16 -2.54 11.39 -3.93
C SER A 16 -2.29 9.97 -3.46
N ALA A 17 -3.14 9.50 -2.54
CA ALA A 17 -3.18 8.11 -2.16
C ALA A 17 -3.27 7.36 -3.49
N GLY A 18 -2.32 6.44 -3.72
CA GLY A 18 -2.21 5.73 -4.98
C GLY A 18 -3.45 4.87 -5.26
N PRO A 19 -3.40 3.97 -6.24
CA PRO A 19 -4.53 3.10 -6.49
C PRO A 19 -4.86 2.27 -5.23
N THR A 20 -6.16 1.99 -5.05
CA THR A 20 -6.60 0.95 -4.12
C THR A 20 -6.58 -0.38 -4.86
N CYS A 21 -5.87 -1.37 -4.33
CA CYS A 21 -5.72 -2.69 -4.92
C CYS A 21 -6.44 -3.74 -4.09
N SER A 22 -6.97 -4.77 -4.74
CA SER A 22 -7.55 -5.93 -4.07
C SER A 22 -6.63 -7.14 -4.24
N PRO A 23 -6.57 -8.08 -3.30
CA PRO A 23 -5.80 -9.30 -3.50
C PRO A 23 -6.45 -10.11 -4.64
N SER A 24 -5.63 -10.63 -5.55
CA SER A 24 -6.12 -11.42 -6.69
C SER A 24 -6.71 -12.77 -6.26
N ASP A 25 -6.16 -13.33 -5.19
CA ASP A 25 -6.63 -14.57 -4.55
C ASP A 25 -6.21 -14.62 -3.06
N ASP A 26 -6.51 -15.72 -2.38
CA ASP A 26 -6.18 -15.94 -0.96
C ASP A 26 -4.70 -16.32 -0.73
N SER A 27 -3.90 -16.47 -1.78
CA SER A 27 -2.47 -16.73 -1.69
C SER A 27 -1.63 -15.46 -1.60
N ALA A 28 -2.24 -14.28 -1.78
CA ALA A 28 -1.56 -13.00 -1.69
C ALA A 28 -0.88 -12.79 -0.33
N ARG A 29 0.41 -12.44 -0.37
CA ARG A 29 1.26 -12.37 0.83
C ARG A 29 1.42 -10.95 1.32
N ILE A 30 1.33 -10.81 2.64
CA ILE A 30 1.70 -9.58 3.33
C ILE A 30 3.12 -9.70 3.86
N LEU A 31 3.98 -8.79 3.42
CA LEU A 31 5.41 -8.79 3.66
C LEU A 31 5.81 -7.57 4.52
N SER A 32 6.89 -7.70 5.27
CA SER A 32 7.48 -6.62 6.07
C SER A 32 8.57 -5.83 5.34
N ALA A 33 9.00 -6.30 4.16
CA ALA A 33 10.01 -5.67 3.32
C ALA A 33 9.85 -6.10 1.86
N ALA A 34 10.54 -5.41 0.95
CA ALA A 34 10.61 -5.75 -0.48
C ALA A 34 11.44 -7.03 -0.71
N SER A 35 10.91 -8.16 -0.27
CA SER A 35 11.50 -9.50 -0.43
C SER A 35 10.42 -10.56 -0.26
N ARG A 36 10.34 -11.50 -1.21
CA ARG A 36 9.35 -12.60 -1.19
C ARG A 36 9.39 -13.46 0.08
N ASN A 37 10.53 -13.50 0.77
CA ASN A 37 10.71 -14.30 1.99
C ASN A 37 10.43 -13.52 3.28
N ALA A 38 10.22 -12.19 3.18
CA ALA A 38 10.02 -11.32 4.33
C ALA A 38 8.55 -11.29 4.75
N VAL A 39 7.93 -12.46 5.01
CA VAL A 39 6.54 -12.53 5.47
C VAL A 39 6.38 -11.79 6.80
N HIS A 40 5.43 -10.85 6.83
CA HIS A 40 5.15 -10.02 7.99
C HIS A 40 4.81 -10.91 9.18
N ARG A 41 5.36 -10.60 10.37
CA ARG A 41 5.25 -11.47 11.56
C ARG A 41 3.81 -11.84 11.88
N ASP A 42 2.92 -10.86 11.80
CA ASP A 42 1.51 -11.03 12.17
C ASP A 42 0.69 -11.82 11.14
N TRP A 43 1.28 -12.10 9.97
CA TRP A 43 0.73 -12.88 8.86
C TRP A 43 1.34 -14.27 8.72
N ARG A 44 2.22 -14.66 9.66
CA ARG A 44 2.74 -16.03 9.72
C ARG A 44 1.68 -16.99 10.28
N GLY A 45 1.82 -18.28 9.98
CA GLY A 45 1.02 -19.34 10.60
C GLY A 45 -0.36 -19.56 9.99
N GLY A 46 -0.50 -19.42 8.66
CA GLY A 46 -1.74 -19.75 7.94
C GLY A 46 -2.75 -18.59 7.81
N LYS A 47 -2.39 -17.39 8.23
CA LYS A 47 -3.19 -16.19 7.94
C LYS A 47 -3.06 -15.83 6.46
N HIS A 48 -4.17 -15.43 5.88
CA HIS A 48 -4.28 -15.07 4.47
C HIS A 48 -5.24 -13.89 4.33
N VAL A 49 -4.98 -13.02 3.36
CA VAL A 49 -5.97 -12.01 2.98
C VAL A 49 -7.12 -12.71 2.28
N GLY A 50 -8.34 -12.24 2.54
CA GLY A 50 -9.54 -12.79 1.92
C GLY A 50 -10.19 -11.78 0.98
N TYR A 51 -11.33 -12.17 0.39
CA TYR A 51 -12.18 -11.25 -0.35
C TYR A 51 -12.59 -10.04 0.52
N GLY A 52 -12.61 -8.86 -0.10
CA GLY A 52 -12.96 -7.58 0.54
C GLY A 52 -11.78 -6.85 1.19
N TRP A 53 -10.63 -7.50 1.38
CA TRP A 53 -9.42 -6.81 1.78
C TRP A 53 -8.96 -5.87 0.68
N SER A 54 -8.34 -4.75 1.08
CA SER A 54 -7.79 -3.80 0.12
C SER A 54 -6.47 -3.22 0.61
N LEU A 55 -5.59 -2.88 -0.34
CA LEU A 55 -4.35 -2.19 -0.10
C LEU A 55 -4.45 -0.79 -0.69
N GLN A 56 -4.28 0.21 0.14
CA GLN A 56 -4.11 1.58 -0.30
C GLN A 56 -2.63 1.80 -0.62
N VAL A 57 -2.26 1.85 -1.89
CA VAL A 57 -0.86 1.96 -2.30
C VAL A 57 -0.35 3.38 -2.07
N ASP A 58 0.80 3.50 -1.42
CA ASP A 58 1.53 4.76 -1.27
C ASP A 58 2.62 4.90 -2.33
N LYS A 59 3.32 3.80 -2.63
CA LYS A 59 4.41 3.77 -3.61
C LYS A 59 4.67 2.34 -4.11
N SER A 60 5.39 2.23 -5.21
CA SER A 60 5.98 0.98 -5.68
C SER A 60 7.49 0.96 -5.47
N THR A 61 8.06 -0.24 -5.34
CA THR A 61 9.51 -0.46 -5.24
C THR A 61 9.89 -1.77 -5.91
N ARG A 62 11.18 -1.98 -6.15
CA ARG A 62 11.71 -3.22 -6.74
C ARG A 62 12.87 -3.74 -5.93
N ASP A 63 12.95 -5.06 -5.81
CA ASP A 63 14.13 -5.70 -5.23
C ASP A 63 15.26 -5.86 -6.26
N ALA A 64 16.41 -6.35 -5.81
CA ALA A 64 17.59 -6.58 -6.65
C ALA A 64 17.37 -7.63 -7.76
N THR A 65 16.31 -8.44 -7.65
CA THR A 65 15.94 -9.44 -8.68
C THR A 65 14.96 -8.88 -9.71
N GLY A 66 14.57 -7.62 -9.58
CA GLY A 66 13.60 -6.97 -10.47
C GLY A 66 12.14 -7.25 -10.12
N THR A 67 11.85 -7.91 -9.00
CA THR A 67 10.47 -8.14 -8.55
C THR A 67 9.89 -6.82 -8.06
N SER A 68 8.72 -6.44 -8.58
CA SER A 68 7.97 -5.27 -8.12
C SER A 68 7.13 -5.57 -6.88
N TYR A 69 7.07 -4.59 -5.99
CA TYR A 69 6.25 -4.59 -4.79
C TYR A 69 5.48 -3.29 -4.66
N TYR A 70 4.26 -3.37 -4.17
CA TYR A 70 3.54 -2.21 -3.65
C TYR A 70 3.79 -2.05 -2.17
N VAL A 71 3.86 -0.80 -1.73
CA VAL A 71 3.98 -0.41 -0.33
C VAL A 71 2.80 0.45 0.03
N GLY A 72 2.12 0.14 1.14
CA GLY A 72 0.92 0.87 1.51
C GLY A 72 0.26 0.40 2.80
N ASP A 73 -0.94 0.92 3.02
CA ASP A 73 -1.77 0.60 4.18
C ASP A 73 -2.81 -0.48 3.81
N LEU A 74 -2.87 -1.54 4.61
CA LEU A 74 -3.74 -2.69 4.41
C LEU A 74 -5.02 -2.54 5.22
N TYR A 75 -6.15 -2.67 4.55
CA TYR A 75 -7.48 -2.59 5.13
C TYR A 75 -8.18 -3.95 5.06
N ALA A 76 -8.83 -4.31 6.16
CA ALA A 76 -9.65 -5.51 6.25
C ALA A 76 -10.98 -5.33 5.51
N ALA A 77 -11.71 -6.43 5.32
CA ALA A 77 -12.98 -6.43 4.60
C ALA A 77 -14.09 -5.55 5.21
N ASP A 78 -13.98 -5.20 6.50
CA ASP A 78 -14.87 -4.25 7.18
C ASP A 78 -14.45 -2.78 7.01
N GLY A 79 -13.39 -2.51 6.24
CA GLY A 79 -12.82 -1.19 6.02
C GLY A 79 -11.92 -0.71 7.17
N SER A 80 -11.68 -1.53 8.20
CA SER A 80 -10.75 -1.17 9.27
C SER A 80 -9.30 -1.26 8.81
N LEU A 81 -8.47 -0.33 9.28
CA LEU A 81 -7.04 -0.39 9.03
C LEU A 81 -6.43 -1.57 9.81
N SER A 82 -5.96 -2.57 9.06
CA SER A 82 -5.32 -3.75 9.65
C SER A 82 -3.85 -3.47 9.96
N GLN A 83 -3.09 -2.95 8.99
CA GLN A 83 -1.66 -2.67 9.12
C GLN A 83 -1.22 -1.51 8.24
N ARG A 84 -0.15 -0.83 8.64
CA ARG A 84 0.45 0.27 7.89
C ARG A 84 1.78 -0.14 7.27
N ASN A 85 2.13 0.50 6.15
CA ASN A 85 3.43 0.33 5.49
C ASN A 85 3.82 -1.14 5.25
N VAL A 86 2.87 -1.95 4.82
CA VAL A 86 3.14 -3.33 4.41
C VAL A 86 3.67 -3.36 2.99
N PHE A 87 4.36 -4.45 2.66
CA PHE A 87 4.83 -4.74 1.31
C PHE A 87 3.99 -5.88 0.75
N VAL A 88 3.61 -5.78 -0.52
CA VAL A 88 2.97 -6.88 -1.25
C VAL A 88 3.58 -7.03 -2.63
N ILE A 89 3.49 -8.21 -3.23
CA ILE A 89 3.99 -8.45 -4.59
C ILE A 89 2.98 -7.89 -5.58
N GLU A 90 3.43 -7.05 -6.53
CA GLU A 90 2.55 -6.38 -7.51
C GLU A 90 1.61 -7.36 -8.23
N ASN A 91 2.12 -8.50 -8.68
CA ASN A 91 1.34 -9.50 -9.44
C ASN A 91 0.37 -10.34 -8.59
N GLU A 92 0.32 -10.15 -7.28
CA GLU A 92 -0.66 -10.81 -6.38
C GLU A 92 -1.85 -9.89 -6.08
N TRP A 93 -1.85 -8.67 -6.64
CA TRP A 93 -2.83 -7.63 -6.33
C TRP A 93 -3.35 -6.95 -7.61
N ASP A 94 -4.67 -6.89 -7.72
CA ASP A 94 -5.37 -6.20 -8.79
C ASP A 94 -5.67 -4.76 -8.38
N CYS A 95 -4.83 -3.85 -8.86
CA CYS A 95 -5.07 -2.42 -8.82
C CYS A 95 -5.89 -2.05 -10.05
N GLY A 96 -7.08 -1.46 -9.86
CA GLY A 96 -7.90 -1.00 -10.99
C GLY A 96 -7.14 -0.06 -11.94
N PRO A 97 -7.66 0.14 -13.17
CA PRO A 97 -7.03 0.98 -14.20
C PRO A 97 -6.90 2.46 -13.80
#